data_AF-A0A3B0UTM0-F1
#
_entry.id   AF-A0A3B0UTM0-F1
#
_cell.length_a   1.000
_cell.length_b   1.000
_cell.length_c   1.000
_cell.angle_alpha   90.00
_cell.angle_beta   90.00
_cell.angle_gamma   90.00
#
_symmetry.space_group_name_H-M   'P 1'
#
loop_
_entity.id
_entity.type
_entity.pdbx_description
1 polymer ?
#
loop_
_entity_poly.entity_id
_entity_poly.type
_entity_poly.pdbx_seq_one_letter_code
_entity_poly.pdbx_strand_id
1 'polypeptide(L)'
;FENNLADAWRKFDFSKTIWLEDESRQLGRCALPDPLFFQLREAPLIKIIIPIPEREKRLVKEYGGFKKEELKEQLLKIRGRLGGQYLKEALKALENGDMKTVAGLTLRYYDKAYTHGASQRPQENIFELELEKDEPEENVQIILEFVKEKI
;
A
#
# COMPACT_ATOMS: atom_id res chain seq x y z
N PHE A 1 -11.29 -19.42 2.48
CA PHE A 1 -10.08 -18.59 2.47
C PHE A 1 -9.05 -19.11 3.47
N GLU A 2 -9.37 -19.11 4.78
CA GLU A 2 -8.42 -19.46 5.84
C GLU A 2 -7.75 -20.84 5.69
N ASN A 3 -8.49 -21.90 5.32
CA ASN A 3 -7.90 -23.22 5.07
C ASN A 3 -6.86 -23.21 3.93
N ASN A 4 -7.13 -22.47 2.86
CA ASN A 4 -6.21 -22.35 1.73
C ASN A 4 -4.97 -21.55 2.14
N LEU A 5 -5.16 -20.50 2.93
CA LEU A 5 -4.07 -19.72 3.51
C LEU A 5 -3.19 -20.59 4.41
N ALA A 6 -3.79 -21.38 5.31
CA ALA A 6 -3.06 -22.27 6.19
C ALA A 6 -2.30 -23.37 5.42
N ASP A 7 -2.91 -23.93 4.36
CA ASP A 7 -2.26 -24.93 3.51
C ASP A 7 -1.09 -24.35 2.71
N ALA A 8 -1.18 -23.08 2.27
CA ALA A 8 -0.04 -22.39 1.68
C ALA A 8 1.03 -22.08 2.73
N TRP A 9 0.62 -21.58 3.90
CA TRP A 9 1.50 -21.12 4.96
C TRP A 9 2.41 -22.22 5.49
N ARG A 10 1.86 -23.43 5.71
CA ARG A 10 2.63 -24.58 6.23
C ARG A 10 3.72 -25.07 5.27
N LYS A 11 3.72 -24.63 4.01
CA LYS A 11 4.72 -25.01 3.00
C LYS A 11 5.92 -24.06 2.97
N PHE A 12 5.88 -22.96 3.73
CA PHE A 12 7.04 -22.07 3.85
C PHE A 12 8.20 -22.74 4.58
N ASP A 13 9.41 -22.39 4.15
CA ASP A 13 10.64 -22.72 4.85
C ASP A 13 10.89 -21.66 5.93
N PHE A 14 10.56 -21.99 7.18
CA PHE A 14 10.70 -21.10 8.33
C PHE A 14 12.16 -20.87 8.77
N SER A 15 13.14 -21.51 8.12
CA SER A 15 14.55 -21.15 8.30
C SER A 15 14.96 -19.89 7.53
N LYS A 16 14.09 -19.41 6.63
CA LYS A 16 14.28 -18.20 5.83
C LYS A 16 13.35 -17.09 6.29
N THR A 17 13.76 -15.85 6.01
CA THR A 17 12.91 -14.68 6.19
C THR A 17 11.68 -14.78 5.28
N ILE A 18 10.49 -14.69 5.88
CA ILE A 18 9.22 -14.63 5.17
C ILE A 18 8.81 -13.17 5.07
N TRP A 19 8.65 -12.69 3.84
CA TRP A 19 8.24 -11.32 3.55
C TRP A 19 6.71 -11.24 3.42
N LEU A 20 6.12 -10.24 4.06
CA LEU A 20 4.70 -9.93 3.95
C LEU A 20 4.53 -8.44 3.67
N GLU A 21 3.54 -8.13 2.85
CA GLU A 21 3.06 -6.76 2.68
C GLU A 21 2.30 -6.33 3.96
N ASP A 22 2.48 -5.07 4.38
CA ASP A 22 1.74 -4.47 5.51
C ASP A 22 0.30 -4.17 5.12
N GLU A 23 -0.46 -5.23 4.89
CA GLU A 23 -1.87 -5.15 4.57
C GLU A 23 -2.71 -4.94 5.82
N SER A 24 -3.86 -4.29 5.63
CA SER A 24 -4.88 -4.19 6.67
C SER A 24 -5.44 -5.56 7.06
N ARG A 25 -6.22 -5.62 8.14
CA ARG A 25 -6.87 -6.88 8.57
C ARG A 25 -7.80 -7.48 7.49
N GLN A 26 -8.26 -6.67 6.53
CA GLN A 26 -9.28 -7.06 5.55
C GLN A 26 -8.77 -6.93 4.12
N LEU A 27 -8.69 -8.06 3.44
CA LEU A 27 -8.45 -8.19 2.00
C LEU A 27 -9.79 -8.41 1.27
N GLY A 28 -10.45 -7.29 0.93
CA GLY A 28 -11.78 -7.31 0.34
C GLY A 28 -12.83 -7.89 1.30
N ARG A 29 -13.27 -9.14 1.04
CA ARG A 29 -14.18 -9.88 1.93
C ARG A 29 -13.46 -10.92 2.80
N CYS A 30 -12.15 -11.08 2.64
CA CYS A 30 -11.35 -12.02 3.38
C CYS A 30 -10.67 -11.32 4.55
N ALA A 31 -10.70 -11.91 5.74
CA ALA A 31 -9.97 -11.42 6.90
C ALA A 31 -8.70 -12.24 7.10
N LEU A 32 -7.60 -11.59 7.47
CA LEU A 32 -6.44 -12.32 7.99
C LEU A 32 -6.81 -12.98 9.33
N PRO A 33 -6.46 -14.26 9.55
CA PRO A 33 -6.62 -14.90 10.85
C PRO A 33 -5.87 -14.12 11.94
N ASP A 34 -6.49 -14.00 13.11
CA ASP A 34 -5.96 -13.20 14.22
C ASP A 34 -4.50 -13.54 14.59
N PRO A 35 -4.08 -14.81 14.67
CA PRO A 35 -2.68 -15.14 14.97
C PRO A 35 -1.70 -14.57 13.93
N LEU A 36 -2.04 -14.64 12.65
CA LEU A 36 -1.20 -14.09 11.58
C LEU A 36 -1.20 -12.56 11.60
N PHE A 37 -2.37 -11.96 11.82
CA PHE A 37 -2.47 -10.51 11.89
C PHE A 37 -1.65 -9.95 13.06
N PHE A 38 -1.76 -10.52 14.26
CA PHE A 38 -0.96 -10.06 15.40
C PHE A 38 0.55 -10.27 15.17
N GLN A 39 0.96 -11.41 14.60
CA GLN A 39 2.36 -11.60 14.23
C GLN A 39 2.85 -10.54 13.23
N LEU A 40 2.03 -10.19 12.23
CA LEU A 40 2.35 -9.13 11.27
C LEU A 40 2.53 -7.76 11.96
N ARG A 41 1.81 -7.49 13.06
CA ARG A 41 1.88 -6.21 13.79
C ARG A 41 3.12 -6.07 14.66
N GLU A 42 3.63 -7.17 15.21
CA GLU A 42 4.84 -7.21 16.03
C GLU A 42 6.12 -7.29 15.18
N ALA A 43 6.03 -7.85 13.97
CA ALA A 43 7.18 -7.99 13.07
C ALA A 43 7.78 -6.63 12.64
N PRO A 44 9.10 -6.59 12.34
CA PRO A 44 9.74 -5.41 11.75
C PRO A 44 9.02 -4.96 10.47
N LEU A 45 8.75 -3.67 10.38
CA LEU A 45 8.12 -3.03 9.23
C LEU A 45 9.16 -2.19 8.50
N ILE A 46 9.37 -2.48 7.22
CA ILE A 46 10.13 -1.61 6.32
C ILE A 46 9.13 -0.71 5.59
N LYS A 47 9.13 0.57 5.92
CA LYS A 47 8.30 1.57 5.25
C LYS A 47 9.07 2.15 4.08
N ILE A 48 8.69 1.74 2.87
CA ILE A 48 9.28 2.23 1.63
C ILE A 48 8.70 3.61 1.31
N ILE A 49 9.58 4.60 1.17
CA ILE A 49 9.23 5.98 0.84
C ILE A 49 9.71 6.28 -0.58
N ILE A 50 8.77 6.38 -1.51
CA ILE A 50 9.03 6.76 -2.91
C ILE A 50 8.45 8.16 -3.15
N PRO A 51 9.15 9.05 -3.89
CA PRO A 51 8.64 10.36 -4.26
C PRO A 51 7.24 10.33 -4.87
N ILE A 52 6.39 11.28 -4.49
CA ILE A 52 5.01 11.40 -4.99
C ILE A 52 4.93 11.35 -6.53
N PRO A 53 5.79 12.05 -7.30
CA PRO A 53 5.72 12.02 -8.76
C PRO A 53 5.89 10.62 -9.38
N GLU A 54 6.76 9.78 -8.80
CA GLU A 54 6.96 8.41 -9.28
C GLU A 54 5.75 7.53 -8.94
N ARG A 55 5.17 7.69 -7.75
CA ARG A 55 3.94 7.00 -7.36
C ARG A 55 2.75 7.39 -8.23
N GLU A 56 2.59 8.69 -8.53
CA GLU A 56 1.57 9.18 -9.46
C GLU A 56 1.75 8.58 -10.85
N LYS A 57 2.98 8.57 -11.38
CA LYS A 57 3.32 7.98 -12.68
C LYS A 57 2.94 6.50 -12.75
N ARG A 58 3.24 5.72 -11.71
CA ARG A 58 2.83 4.31 -11.61
C ARG A 58 1.32 4.17 -11.59
N LEU A 59 0.62 4.92 -10.75
CA LEU A 59 -0.84 4.86 -10.66
C LEU A 59 -1.51 5.24 -11.98
N VAL A 60 -0.99 6.24 -12.69
CA VAL A 60 -1.50 6.58 -14.03
C VAL A 60 -1.25 5.44 -15.02
N LYS A 61 -0.08 4.79 -14.96
CA LYS A 61 0.21 3.62 -15.81
C LYS A 61 -0.72 2.44 -15.52
N GLU A 62 -1.00 2.15 -14.25
CA GLU A 62 -1.82 1.02 -13.83
C GLU A 62 -3.32 1.29 -14.04
N TYR A 63 -3.79 2.48 -13.66
CA TYR A 63 -5.22 2.80 -13.60
C TYR A 63 -5.71 3.73 -14.72
N GLY A 64 -4.82 4.38 -15.46
CA GLY A 64 -5.18 5.33 -16.52
C GLY A 64 -5.91 4.71 -17.72
N GLY A 65 -5.81 3.39 -17.89
CA GLY A 65 -6.51 2.65 -18.95
C GLY A 65 -7.96 2.25 -18.61
N PHE A 66 -8.41 2.44 -17.37
CA PHE A 66 -9.78 2.09 -16.97
C PHE A 66 -10.79 3.12 -17.46
N LYS A 67 -12.04 2.69 -17.58
CA LYS A 67 -13.14 3.59 -17.96
C LYS A 67 -13.37 4.64 -16.89
N LYS A 68 -13.67 5.87 -17.32
CA LYS A 68 -13.93 7.00 -16.40
C LYS A 68 -15.07 6.69 -15.42
N GLU A 69 -16.09 5.99 -15.87
CA GLU A 69 -17.25 5.61 -15.06
C GLU A 69 -16.84 4.69 -13.91
N GLU A 70 -15.99 3.70 -14.17
CA GLU A 70 -15.49 2.77 -13.17
C GLU A 70 -14.63 3.49 -12.12
N LEU A 71 -13.74 4.39 -12.57
CA LEU A 71 -12.91 5.20 -11.67
C LEU A 71 -13.75 6.15 -10.82
N LYS A 72 -14.77 6.76 -11.40
CA LYS A 72 -15.73 7.64 -10.71
C LYS A 72 -16.47 6.89 -9.60
N GLU A 73 -16.92 5.67 -9.86
CA GLU A 73 -17.56 4.84 -8.84
C GLU A 73 -16.62 4.55 -7.66
N GLN A 74 -15.34 4.26 -7.92
CA GLN A 74 -14.37 4.03 -6.84
C GLN A 74 -14.11 5.30 -6.02
N LEU A 75 -13.97 6.46 -6.68
CA LEU A 75 -13.82 7.75 -5.99
C LEU A 75 -15.00 8.06 -5.06
N LEU A 76 -16.23 7.74 -5.49
CA LEU A 76 -17.43 7.92 -4.68
C LEU A 76 -17.44 7.03 -3.44
N LYS A 77 -16.94 5.78 -3.53
CA LYS A 77 -16.86 4.87 -2.37
C LYS A 77 -15.94 5.39 -1.27
N ILE A 78 -14.87 6.11 -1.62
CA ILE A 78 -13.92 6.68 -0.66
C ILE A 78 -14.29 8.12 -0.23
N ARG A 79 -15.42 8.67 -0.68
CA ARG A 79 -15.87 10.04 -0.38
C ARG A 79 -15.72 10.45 1.08
N GLY A 80 -16.17 9.60 2.00
CA GLY A 80 -16.16 9.89 3.43
C GLY A 80 -14.75 10.08 4.00
N ARG A 81 -13.77 9.40 3.42
CA ARG A 81 -12.37 9.41 3.88
C ARG A 81 -11.52 10.42 3.11
N LEU A 82 -11.79 10.57 1.81
CA LEU A 82 -11.14 11.54 0.94
C LEU A 82 -11.56 12.98 1.29
N GLY A 83 -12.82 13.18 1.72
CA GLY A 83 -13.38 14.50 2.02
C GLY A 83 -14.05 15.15 0.81
N GLY A 84 -15.08 15.97 1.07
CA GLY A 84 -15.95 16.49 0.02
C GLY A 84 -15.26 17.42 -0.98
N GLN A 85 -14.28 18.20 -0.54
CA GLN A 85 -13.52 19.11 -1.41
C GLN A 85 -12.62 18.32 -2.38
N TYR A 86 -11.77 17.45 -1.85
CA TYR A 86 -10.86 16.64 -2.66
C TYR A 86 -11.59 15.69 -3.60
N LEU A 87 -12.74 15.15 -3.20
CA LEU A 87 -13.58 14.37 -4.11
C LEU A 87 -14.05 15.20 -5.30
N LYS A 88 -14.57 16.42 -5.08
CA LYS A 88 -15.02 17.28 -6.17
C LYS A 88 -13.88 17.61 -7.13
N GLU A 89 -12.70 17.86 -6.61
CA GLU A 89 -11.50 18.13 -7.39
C GLU A 89 -11.07 16.90 -8.21
N ALA A 90 -11.03 15.72 -7.59
CA ALA A 90 -10.70 14.46 -8.27
C ALA A 90 -11.71 14.12 -9.37
N LEU A 91 -13.00 14.32 -9.13
CA LEU A 91 -14.03 14.12 -10.15
C LEU A 91 -13.85 15.10 -11.32
N LYS A 92 -13.56 16.36 -11.06
CA LYS A 92 -13.29 17.35 -12.11
C LYS A 92 -12.04 16.98 -12.94
N ALA A 93 -10.97 16.56 -12.27
CA ALA A 93 -9.75 16.09 -12.93
C ALA A 93 -10.03 14.87 -13.81
N LEU A 94 -10.80 13.90 -13.32
CA LEU A 94 -11.19 12.70 -14.07
C LEU A 94 -12.00 13.02 -15.33
N GLU A 95 -12.99 13.91 -15.23
CA GLU A 95 -13.78 14.35 -16.39
C GLU A 95 -12.87 14.99 -17.45
N ASN A 96 -11.90 15.81 -17.03
CA ASN A 96 -10.91 16.46 -17.89
C ASN A 96 -9.80 15.52 -18.41
N GLY A 97 -9.74 14.26 -17.94
CA GLY A 97 -8.68 13.31 -18.30
C GLY A 97 -7.34 13.55 -17.59
N ASP A 98 -7.30 14.40 -16.56
CA ASP A 98 -6.11 14.63 -15.73
C ASP A 98 -5.94 13.52 -14.70
N MET A 99 -5.44 12.36 -15.17
CA MET A 99 -5.22 11.19 -14.33
C MET A 99 -4.14 11.40 -13.27
N LYS A 100 -3.20 12.34 -13.50
CA LYS A 100 -2.15 12.65 -12.53
C LYS A 100 -2.73 13.31 -11.29
N THR A 101 -3.59 14.32 -11.46
CA THR A 101 -4.29 14.94 -10.34
C THR A 101 -5.21 13.95 -9.61
N VAL A 102 -5.91 13.07 -10.34
CA VAL A 102 -6.70 12.00 -9.72
C VAL A 102 -5.82 11.12 -8.83
N ALA A 103 -4.69 10.64 -9.36
CA ALA A 103 -3.75 9.81 -8.61
C ALA A 103 -3.23 10.54 -7.35
N GLY A 104 -2.73 11.77 -7.48
CA GLY A 104 -2.21 12.55 -6.36
C GLY A 104 -3.24 12.80 -5.24
N LEU A 105 -4.48 13.10 -5.60
CA LEU A 105 -5.56 13.28 -4.62
C LEU A 105 -5.93 11.98 -3.92
N THR A 106 -5.97 10.85 -4.65
CA THR A 106 -6.23 9.55 -4.04
C THR A 106 -5.08 9.09 -3.13
N LEU A 107 -3.83 9.34 -3.51
CA LEU A 107 -2.64 9.03 -2.70
C LEU A 107 -2.70 9.67 -1.31
N ARG A 108 -3.16 10.92 -1.20
CA ARG A 108 -3.32 11.59 0.10
C ARG A 108 -4.18 10.80 1.08
N TYR A 109 -5.23 10.16 0.59
CA TYR A 109 -6.09 9.32 1.41
C TYR A 109 -5.36 8.04 1.85
N TYR A 110 -4.69 7.36 0.94
CA TYR A 110 -3.96 6.13 1.25
C TYR A 110 -2.76 6.37 2.17
N ASP A 111 -1.94 7.40 1.91
CA ASP A 111 -0.79 7.77 2.75
C ASP A 111 -1.23 8.06 4.19
N LYS A 112 -2.38 8.71 4.38
CA LYS A 112 -2.96 8.94 5.71
C LYS A 112 -3.37 7.63 6.39
N ALA A 113 -3.97 6.70 5.64
CA ALA A 113 -4.37 5.40 6.16
C ALA A 113 -3.16 4.55 6.58
N TYR A 114 -2.12 4.50 5.74
CA TYR A 114 -0.87 3.80 6.06
C TYR A 114 -0.17 4.41 7.27
N THR A 115 -0.10 5.74 7.36
CA THR A 115 0.49 6.42 8.53
C THR A 115 -0.27 6.07 9.82
N HIS A 116 -1.60 6.02 9.77
CA HIS A 116 -2.40 5.60 10.92
C HIS A 116 -2.19 4.12 11.26
N GLY A 117 -2.06 3.25 10.26
CA GLY A 117 -1.73 1.84 10.47
C GLY A 117 -0.36 1.67 11.14
N ALA A 118 0.66 2.40 10.68
CA ALA A 118 2.01 2.39 11.23
C ALA A 118 2.06 2.93 12.68
N SER A 119 1.29 3.97 13.02
CA SER A 119 1.28 4.54 14.37
C SER A 119 0.75 3.59 15.46
N GLN A 120 0.07 2.52 15.06
CA GLN A 120 -0.46 1.48 15.97
C GLN A 120 0.56 0.34 16.17
N ARG A 121 1.83 0.51 15.77
CA ARG A 121 2.93 -0.44 15.98
C ARG A 121 3.95 0.17 16.95
N PRO A 122 4.77 -0.65 17.64
CA PRO A 122 5.99 -0.17 18.30
C PRO A 122 6.85 0.60 17.29
N GLN A 123 7.19 1.85 17.60
CA GLN A 123 7.88 2.72 16.64
C GLN A 123 9.34 2.28 16.41
N GLU A 124 9.92 1.58 17.38
CA GLU A 124 11.24 0.95 17.29
C GLU A 124 11.33 -0.14 16.22
N ASN A 125 10.18 -0.69 15.80
CA ASN A 125 10.11 -1.75 14.79
C ASN A 125 9.81 -1.19 13.39
N ILE A 126 9.78 0.13 13.20
CA ILE A 126 9.51 0.77 11.92
C ILE A 126 10.81 1.36 11.36
N PHE A 127 11.22 0.84 10.22
CA PHE A 127 12.42 1.23 9.51
C PHE A 127 12.03 1.91 8.21
N GLU A 128 12.34 3.19 8.06
CA GLU A 128 12.06 3.93 6.83
C GLU A 128 13.21 3.73 5.82
N LEU A 129 12.85 3.42 4.58
CA LEU A 129 13.78 3.29 3.47
C LEU A 129 13.32 4.19 2.33
N GLU A 130 14.10 5.23 2.06
CA GLU A 130 13.87 6.13 0.93
C GLU A 130 14.42 5.51 -0.36
N LEU A 131 13.60 5.50 -1.41
CA LEU A 131 13.97 5.03 -2.74
C LEU A 131 13.65 6.12 -3.75
N GLU A 132 14.59 6.42 -4.64
CA GLU A 132 14.44 7.53 -5.58
C GLU A 132 13.42 7.24 -6.69
N LYS A 133 13.26 5.96 -7.05
CA LYS A 133 12.42 5.51 -8.16
C LYS A 133 11.58 4.29 -7.81
N ASP A 134 10.50 4.11 -8.55
CA ASP A 134 9.68 2.91 -8.50
C ASP A 134 10.16 1.88 -9.54
N GLU A 135 11.35 1.31 -9.29
CA GLU A 135 12.00 0.29 -10.14
C GLU A 135 12.20 -0.99 -9.31
N PRO A 136 11.21 -1.92 -9.31
CA PRO A 136 11.19 -3.07 -8.41
C PRO A 136 12.46 -3.93 -8.46
N GLU A 137 12.98 -4.20 -9.65
CA GLU A 137 14.15 -5.05 -9.85
C GLU A 137 15.41 -4.49 -9.18
N GLU A 138 15.60 -3.18 -9.22
CA GLU A 138 16.73 -2.49 -8.59
C GLU A 138 16.51 -2.35 -7.08
N ASN A 139 15.29 -1.98 -6.69
CA ASN A 139 14.90 -1.74 -5.31
C ASN A 139 15.03 -2.97 -4.40
N VAL A 140 14.85 -4.19 -4.95
CA VAL A 140 15.00 -5.43 -4.17
C VAL A 140 16.39 -5.56 -3.56
N GLN A 141 17.46 -5.21 -4.29
CA GLN A 141 18.82 -5.34 -3.75
C GLN A 141 19.05 -4.37 -2.59
N ILE A 142 18.58 -3.13 -2.74
CA ILE A 142 18.67 -2.10 -1.70
C ILE A 142 17.91 -2.55 -0.44
N ILE A 143 16.71 -3.11 -0.60
CA ILE A 143 15.91 -3.62 0.53
C ILE A 143 16.64 -4.77 1.25
N LEU A 144 17.24 -5.70 0.49
CA LEU A 144 17.95 -6.84 1.07
C LEU A 144 19.22 -6.42 1.81
N GLU A 145 19.96 -5.44 1.30
CA GLU A 145 21.11 -4.84 1.98
C GLU A 145 20.68 -4.11 3.25
N PHE A 146 19.64 -3.29 3.16
CA PHE A 146 19.09 -2.56 4.29
C PHE A 146 18.67 -3.47 5.45
N VAL A 147 18.02 -4.61 5.17
CA VAL A 147 17.67 -5.59 6.21
C VAL A 147 18.91 -6.11 6.91
N LYS A 148 19.93 -6.56 6.18
CA LYS A 148 21.15 -7.12 6.79
C LYS A 148 21.86 -6.14 7.73
N GLU A 149 21.72 -4.84 7.48
CA GLU A 149 22.37 -3.79 8.26
C GLU A 149 21.55 -3.31 9.47
N LYS A 150 20.21 -3.34 9.37
CA LYS A 150 19.31 -2.65 10.30
C LYS A 150 18.37 -3.54 11.09
N ILE A 151 18.14 -4.78 10.66
CA ILE A 151 17.14 -5.71 11.21
C ILE A 151 17.78 -7.07 11.50
#